data_AF-A0A7C8JJP1-F1
#
_entry.id   AF-A0A7C8JJP1-F1
#
_cell.length_a   1.000
_cell.length_b   1.000
_cell.length_c   1.000
_cell.angle_alpha   90.00
_cell.angle_beta   90.00
_cell.angle_gamma   90.00
#
_symmetry.space_group_name_H-M   'P 1'
#
loop_
_entity.id
_entity.type
_entity.pdbx_description
1 polymer ?
#
loop_
_entity_poly.entity_id
_entity_poly.type
_entity_poly.pdbx_seq_one_letter_code
_entity_poly.pdbx_strand_id
1 'polypeptide(L)'
;MFASIEGDASSKARMPQKKVRKNILNLSKEETDKLIFAWKCIQEKPADCQDGFFAIAGYHGQPFRGAGYGNAMWWGGYCHHGNVLFPTWHRAYILRLEEALQKVDADVALPYWDQMNGEYGEKEERIIPKIFTDKKYKFSAAFGGHTIDNPLYSYKFVKGFKDRLSRSGVDYGKPEGYKTVRYPYSGLVGSSDERRTNVHNEWMNRFSDDEITDLLNLNLRNWFHDRIHQTASQGRAMGLREKYKMSLEAPNYTVFSNTTSAAQWNDDNSTSGALVVSVESPHNGAHLAVGGYDVPDRPSFDGANGDMGENDTAAFDPVFWFHHCFIDRVFWKWQSQHINAKGHDTVDGVNIIPEYPGTSPVDYQGPTPGIAAHEWLTIDTPLYPFKIPENGWSGRGGQYWTSRVRLSKSRLPTFIIH
;
A
#
# COMPACT_ATOMS: atom_id res chain seq x y z
N MET A 1 -21.92 -36.50 10.05
CA MET A 1 -22.43 -36.49 11.44
C MET A 1 -21.67 -35.42 12.18
N PHE A 2 -22.29 -34.26 12.39
CA PHE A 2 -21.71 -33.16 13.15
C PHE A 2 -22.22 -33.29 14.59
N ALA A 3 -21.32 -33.38 15.56
CA ALA A 3 -21.66 -33.33 16.98
C ALA A 3 -21.38 -31.91 17.48
N SER A 4 -22.43 -31.25 17.96
CA SER A 4 -22.40 -29.96 18.65
C SER A 4 -21.62 -30.07 19.96
N ILE A 5 -20.71 -29.13 20.20
CA ILE A 5 -20.14 -28.90 21.53
C ILE A 5 -20.76 -27.61 22.05
N GLU A 6 -21.74 -27.76 22.96
CA GLU A 6 -22.30 -26.66 23.74
C GLU A 6 -21.26 -26.12 24.73
N GLY A 7 -21.32 -24.80 24.92
CA GLY A 7 -20.29 -24.01 25.57
C GLY A 7 -20.33 -24.04 27.10
N ASP A 8 -19.13 -23.92 27.68
CA ASP A 8 -18.95 -23.57 29.08
C ASP A 8 -18.75 -22.04 29.19
N ALA A 9 -19.67 -21.41 29.92
CA ALA A 9 -19.74 -19.98 30.14
C ALA A 9 -18.79 -19.55 31.27
N SER A 10 -17.54 -19.21 30.92
CA SER A 10 -16.70 -18.35 31.76
C SER A 10 -15.80 -17.42 30.93
N SER A 11 -16.40 -16.48 30.19
CA SER A 11 -15.63 -15.46 29.48
C SER A 11 -15.17 -14.36 30.45
N LYS A 12 -14.09 -14.62 31.20
CA LYS A 12 -13.20 -13.52 31.58
C LYS A 12 -12.72 -12.90 30.29
N ALA A 13 -13.00 -11.62 30.05
CA ALA A 13 -12.55 -10.90 28.87
C ALA A 13 -11.02 -11.05 28.76
N ARG A 14 -10.56 -11.94 27.88
CA ARG A 14 -9.15 -12.16 27.60
C ARG A 14 -8.65 -10.83 27.04
N MET A 15 -7.67 -10.20 27.70
CA MET A 15 -7.04 -9.01 27.13
C MET A 15 -6.62 -9.35 25.70
N PRO A 16 -6.89 -8.48 24.71
CA PRO A 16 -6.55 -8.78 23.33
C PRO A 16 -5.05 -9.05 23.25
N GLN A 17 -4.70 -10.26 22.81
CA GLN A 17 -3.32 -10.64 22.63
C GLN A 17 -2.72 -9.69 21.58
N LYS A 18 -1.63 -9.03 21.95
CA LYS A 18 -0.93 -8.09 21.07
C LYS A 18 -0.44 -8.85 19.84
N LYS A 19 -1.02 -8.55 18.68
CA LYS A 19 -0.58 -9.14 17.40
C LYS A 19 0.57 -8.32 16.83
N VAL A 20 1.53 -9.02 16.25
CA VAL A 20 2.73 -8.43 15.64
C VAL A 20 2.68 -8.71 14.15
N ARG A 21 2.76 -7.65 13.34
CA ARG A 21 2.93 -7.79 11.89
C ARG A 21 4.38 -8.20 11.65
N LYS A 22 4.58 -9.39 11.10
CA LYS A 22 5.91 -9.97 10.80
C LYS A 22 6.31 -9.67 9.36
N ASN A 23 7.61 -9.80 9.06
CA ASN A 23 8.03 -9.95 7.68
C ASN A 23 7.35 -11.20 7.10
N ILE A 24 6.80 -11.11 5.88
CA ILE A 24 6.12 -12.23 5.22
C ILE A 24 7.02 -13.47 5.09
N LEU A 25 8.33 -13.28 4.95
CA LEU A 25 9.32 -14.36 4.87
C LEU A 25 9.54 -15.10 6.19
N ASN A 26 9.14 -14.49 7.31
CA ASN A 26 9.33 -15.03 8.66
C ASN A 26 8.04 -15.65 9.22
N LEU A 27 7.00 -15.79 8.40
CA LEU A 27 5.78 -16.49 8.81
C LEU A 27 6.04 -17.99 8.91
N SER A 28 5.51 -18.60 9.96
CA SER A 28 5.41 -20.05 10.02
C SER A 28 4.45 -20.57 8.92
N LYS A 29 4.53 -21.87 8.65
CA LYS A 29 3.62 -22.51 7.68
C LYS A 29 2.16 -22.36 8.08
N GLU A 30 1.83 -22.48 9.37
CA GLU A 30 0.47 -22.29 9.89
C GLU A 30 0.00 -20.85 9.70
N GLU A 31 0.82 -19.86 10.03
CA GLU A 31 0.49 -18.44 9.83
C GLU A 31 0.27 -18.12 8.35
N THR A 32 1.09 -18.71 7.48
CA THR A 32 0.93 -18.54 6.02
C THR A 32 -0.36 -19.21 5.53
N ASP A 33 -0.69 -20.41 6.01
CA ASP A 33 -1.94 -21.10 5.64
C ASP A 33 -3.16 -20.27 6.07
N LYS A 34 -3.19 -19.76 7.32
CA LYS A 34 -4.27 -18.87 7.82
C LYS A 34 -4.39 -17.61 6.97
N LEU A 35 -3.26 -16.98 6.65
CA LEU A 35 -3.20 -15.80 5.79
C LEU A 35 -3.79 -16.08 4.40
N ILE A 36 -3.30 -17.11 3.71
CA ILE A 36 -3.75 -17.46 2.36
C ILE A 36 -5.24 -17.80 2.34
N PHE A 37 -5.73 -18.54 3.34
CA PHE A 37 -7.16 -18.84 3.48
C PHE A 37 -7.99 -17.56 3.66
N ALA A 38 -7.58 -16.66 4.57
CA ALA A 38 -8.27 -15.39 4.80
C ALA A 38 -8.33 -14.51 3.54
N TRP A 39 -7.22 -14.41 2.81
CA TRP A 39 -7.14 -13.68 1.54
C TRP A 39 -8.08 -14.24 0.49
N LYS A 40 -8.09 -15.57 0.29
CA LYS A 40 -9.03 -16.24 -0.61
C LYS A 40 -10.48 -15.91 -0.24
N CYS A 41 -10.83 -16.02 1.04
CA CYS A 41 -12.19 -15.76 1.50
C CYS A 41 -12.65 -14.32 1.27
N ILE A 42 -11.79 -13.30 1.44
CA ILE A 42 -12.19 -11.91 1.19
C ILE A 42 -12.21 -11.57 -0.31
N GLN A 43 -11.38 -12.21 -1.13
CA GLN A 43 -11.34 -11.98 -2.59
C GLN A 43 -12.57 -12.53 -3.31
N GLU A 44 -13.16 -13.61 -2.80
CA GLU A 44 -14.34 -14.25 -3.38
C GLU A 44 -15.68 -13.63 -2.93
N LYS A 45 -15.64 -12.65 -2.03
CA LYS A 45 -16.85 -11.95 -1.59
C LYS A 45 -17.45 -11.11 -2.75
N PRO A 46 -18.79 -10.95 -2.78
CA PRO A 46 -19.45 -10.05 -3.71
C PRO A 46 -18.90 -8.62 -3.66
N ALA A 47 -18.93 -7.91 -4.79
CA ALA A 47 -18.37 -6.57 -4.94
C ALA A 47 -18.97 -5.51 -4.01
N ASP A 48 -20.22 -5.70 -3.56
CA ASP A 48 -20.95 -4.82 -2.65
C ASP A 48 -20.72 -5.15 -1.17
N CYS A 49 -20.10 -6.30 -0.88
CA CYS A 49 -19.72 -6.68 0.47
C CYS A 49 -18.60 -5.75 0.96
N GLN A 50 -18.88 -4.98 2.00
CA GLN A 50 -17.93 -4.00 2.54
C GLN A 50 -16.65 -4.62 3.11
N ASP A 51 -16.71 -5.90 3.52
CA ASP A 51 -15.56 -6.72 3.95
C ASP A 51 -14.91 -7.51 2.79
N GLY A 52 -15.42 -7.35 1.57
CA GLY A 52 -14.85 -7.94 0.36
C GLY A 52 -13.64 -7.15 -0.13
N PHE A 53 -12.68 -7.87 -0.70
CA PHE A 53 -11.45 -7.29 -1.23
C PHE A 53 -11.74 -6.21 -2.29
N PHE A 54 -12.71 -6.45 -3.19
CA PHE A 54 -13.08 -5.48 -4.22
C PHE A 54 -13.50 -4.12 -3.64
N ALA A 55 -14.38 -4.12 -2.63
CA ALA A 55 -14.86 -2.90 -2.01
C ALA A 55 -13.72 -2.16 -1.26
N ILE A 56 -12.91 -2.93 -0.53
CA ILE A 56 -11.79 -2.40 0.24
C ILE A 56 -10.72 -1.82 -0.69
N ALA A 57 -10.19 -2.60 -1.65
CA ALA A 57 -9.24 -2.16 -2.67
C ALA A 57 -9.76 -0.94 -3.44
N GLY A 58 -11.05 -0.94 -3.71
CA GLY A 58 -11.72 0.15 -4.35
C GLY A 58 -11.62 1.47 -3.57
N TYR A 59 -11.41 1.51 -2.26
CA TYR A 59 -11.30 2.81 -1.55
C TYR A 59 -10.12 3.67 -2.00
N HIS A 60 -9.07 3.05 -2.53
CA HIS A 60 -7.87 3.77 -2.98
C HIS A 60 -8.17 4.73 -4.14
N GLY A 61 -8.63 4.19 -5.27
CA GLY A 61 -8.82 4.91 -6.52
C GLY A 61 -10.16 4.59 -7.17
N GLN A 62 -10.15 3.79 -8.22
CA GLN A 62 -11.35 3.35 -8.92
C GLN A 62 -12.13 2.29 -8.13
N PRO A 63 -13.47 2.17 -8.31
CA PRO A 63 -14.32 3.03 -9.14
C PRO A 63 -14.61 4.38 -8.47
N PHE A 64 -14.29 5.50 -9.11
CA PHE A 64 -14.42 6.82 -8.48
C PHE A 64 -15.82 7.18 -8.01
N ARG A 65 -15.87 8.03 -6.96
CA ARG A 65 -17.08 8.43 -6.26
C ARG A 65 -16.96 9.84 -5.67
N GLY A 66 -18.05 10.33 -5.09
CA GLY A 66 -18.08 11.61 -4.38
C GLY A 66 -18.36 12.81 -5.29
N ALA A 67 -18.55 13.98 -4.69
CA ALA A 67 -18.67 15.21 -5.46
C ALA A 67 -17.35 15.51 -6.19
N GLY A 68 -17.42 16.03 -7.41
CA GLY A 68 -16.23 16.35 -8.20
C GLY A 68 -15.57 15.15 -8.91
N TYR A 69 -16.05 13.92 -8.73
CA TYR A 69 -15.46 12.72 -9.35
C TYR A 69 -15.44 12.71 -10.89
N GLY A 70 -16.17 13.63 -11.54
CA GLY A 70 -16.14 13.88 -12.99
C GLY A 70 -15.14 14.95 -13.43
N ASN A 71 -14.41 15.55 -12.48
CA ASN A 71 -13.44 16.63 -12.72
C ASN A 71 -12.02 16.07 -12.60
N ALA A 72 -11.20 16.31 -13.62
CA ALA A 72 -9.80 15.88 -13.66
C ALA A 72 -8.93 16.44 -12.53
N MET A 73 -9.32 17.58 -11.95
CA MET A 73 -8.63 18.24 -10.83
C MET A 73 -9.00 17.64 -9.45
N TRP A 74 -9.87 16.63 -9.43
CA TRP A 74 -10.33 15.97 -8.20
C TRP A 74 -9.91 14.50 -8.23
N TRP A 75 -9.48 14.01 -7.08
CA TRP A 75 -9.25 12.58 -6.90
C TRP A 75 -10.53 11.93 -6.43
N GLY A 76 -11.17 11.12 -7.28
CA GLY A 76 -12.45 10.46 -6.95
C GLY A 76 -12.31 9.24 -6.03
N GLY A 77 -11.08 8.89 -5.62
CA GLY A 77 -10.78 7.87 -4.62
C GLY A 77 -10.53 8.51 -3.26
N TYR A 78 -10.40 7.72 -2.20
CA TYR A 78 -10.17 8.26 -0.86
C TYR A 78 -8.68 8.40 -0.51
N CYS A 79 -7.77 7.79 -1.27
CA CYS A 79 -6.35 7.81 -0.92
C CYS A 79 -5.78 9.24 -0.95
N HIS A 80 -4.76 9.46 -0.11
CA HIS A 80 -4.06 10.73 0.01
C HIS A 80 -2.63 10.57 -0.48
N HIS A 81 -2.26 11.31 -1.53
CA HIS A 81 -0.90 11.43 -2.05
C HIS A 81 -0.48 12.90 -2.16
N GLY A 82 0.82 13.14 -2.06
CA GLY A 82 1.42 14.47 -2.15
C GLY A 82 0.95 15.42 -1.05
N ASN A 83 0.45 14.90 0.07
CA ASN A 83 -0.02 15.69 1.19
C ASN A 83 0.21 14.99 2.54
N VAL A 84 0.09 15.75 3.62
CA VAL A 84 0.44 15.33 5.00
C VAL A 84 -0.39 14.17 5.55
N LEU A 85 -1.48 13.78 4.88
CA LEU A 85 -2.30 12.63 5.31
C LEU A 85 -1.81 11.30 4.71
N PHE A 86 -0.84 11.30 3.79
CA PHE A 86 -0.33 10.09 3.13
C PHE A 86 -0.01 8.94 4.12
N PRO A 87 0.86 9.10 5.13
CA PRO A 87 1.19 7.98 6.01
C PRO A 87 0.00 7.51 6.86
N THR A 88 -0.79 8.45 7.38
CA THR A 88 -1.87 8.14 8.33
C THR A 88 -3.10 7.57 7.66
N TRP A 89 -3.44 8.03 6.45
CA TRP A 89 -4.52 7.45 5.67
C TRP A 89 -4.21 6.01 5.29
N HIS A 90 -2.99 5.74 4.79
CA HIS A 90 -2.57 4.38 4.44
C HIS A 90 -2.47 3.46 5.67
N ARG A 91 -2.08 3.97 6.85
CA ARG A 91 -2.15 3.21 8.11
C ARG A 91 -3.58 2.77 8.45
N ALA A 92 -4.56 3.68 8.34
CA ALA A 92 -5.97 3.34 8.54
C ALA A 92 -6.47 2.36 7.47
N TYR A 93 -5.96 2.48 6.24
CA TYR A 93 -6.35 1.64 5.12
C TYR A 93 -5.90 0.18 5.28
N ILE A 94 -4.64 -0.06 5.63
CA ILE A 94 -4.15 -1.42 5.87
C ILE A 94 -4.77 -2.04 7.12
N LEU A 95 -5.14 -1.23 8.13
CA LEU A 95 -5.91 -1.71 9.28
C LEU A 95 -7.30 -2.19 8.84
N ARG A 96 -7.97 -1.45 7.95
CA ARG A 96 -9.28 -1.84 7.41
C ARG A 96 -9.25 -3.19 6.68
N LEU A 97 -8.20 -3.47 5.90
CA LEU A 97 -8.02 -4.79 5.28
C LEU A 97 -7.72 -5.86 6.34
N GLU A 98 -6.82 -5.57 7.27
CA GLU A 98 -6.47 -6.50 8.35
C GLU A 98 -7.70 -6.89 9.18
N GLU A 99 -8.60 -5.97 9.48
CA GLU A 99 -9.90 -6.26 10.12
C GLU A 99 -10.76 -7.22 9.28
N ALA A 100 -10.77 -7.08 7.95
CA ALA A 100 -11.51 -7.99 7.08
C ALA A 100 -10.91 -9.40 7.07
N LEU A 101 -9.57 -9.50 7.05
CA LEU A 101 -8.87 -10.78 7.19
C LEU A 101 -9.15 -11.40 8.57
N GLN A 102 -9.16 -10.60 9.62
CA GLN A 102 -9.41 -11.04 11.00
C GLN A 102 -10.84 -11.52 11.26
N LYS A 103 -11.80 -11.07 10.45
CA LYS A 103 -13.16 -11.64 10.46
C LYS A 103 -13.22 -13.07 9.90
N VAL A 104 -12.23 -13.47 9.10
CA VAL A 104 -12.09 -14.86 8.63
C VAL A 104 -11.30 -15.67 9.65
N ASP A 105 -10.16 -15.16 10.10
CA ASP A 105 -9.33 -15.79 11.13
C ASP A 105 -8.76 -14.74 12.09
N ALA A 106 -9.21 -14.81 13.34
CA ALA A 106 -8.89 -13.83 14.36
C ALA A 106 -7.43 -13.85 14.81
N ASP A 107 -6.56 -14.76 14.35
CA ASP A 107 -5.12 -14.74 14.65
C ASP A 107 -4.31 -14.02 13.56
N VAL A 108 -4.90 -13.76 12.39
CA VAL A 108 -4.18 -13.15 11.26
C VAL A 108 -3.77 -11.70 11.60
N ALA A 109 -2.51 -11.40 11.30
CA ALA A 109 -1.98 -10.05 11.19
C ALA A 109 -1.41 -9.89 9.78
N LEU A 110 -1.63 -8.74 9.15
CA LEU A 110 -1.13 -8.46 7.81
C LEU A 110 0.41 -8.34 7.86
N PRO A 111 1.17 -9.26 7.26
CA PRO A 111 2.63 -9.16 7.28
C PRO A 111 3.09 -8.04 6.34
N TYR A 112 4.33 -7.58 6.52
CA TYR A 112 4.97 -6.63 5.61
C TYR A 112 5.94 -7.35 4.67
N TRP A 113 6.12 -6.81 3.48
CA TRP A 113 7.23 -7.18 2.59
C TRP A 113 8.41 -6.26 2.90
N ASP A 114 9.47 -6.78 3.54
CA ASP A 114 10.66 -5.96 3.79
C ASP A 114 11.34 -5.59 2.46
N GLN A 115 11.37 -4.30 2.14
CA GLN A 115 11.96 -3.79 0.91
C GLN A 115 13.36 -3.18 1.14
N MET A 116 13.76 -3.02 2.41
CA MET A 116 15.11 -2.61 2.76
C MET A 116 16.09 -3.79 2.77
N ASN A 117 15.61 -5.00 3.07
CA ASN A 117 16.40 -6.23 3.11
C ASN A 117 15.80 -7.27 2.13
N GLY A 118 16.61 -7.89 1.26
CA GLY A 118 16.14 -8.94 0.32
C GLY A 118 15.79 -10.26 1.01
N GLU A 119 15.28 -11.24 0.25
CA GLU A 119 14.81 -12.55 0.78
C GLU A 119 15.89 -13.31 1.56
N TYR A 120 17.16 -13.10 1.21
CA TYR A 120 18.34 -13.70 1.85
C TYR A 120 19.35 -12.64 2.34
N GLY A 121 18.87 -11.41 2.60
CA GLY A 121 19.69 -10.27 3.05
C GLY A 121 20.18 -9.36 1.91
N GLU A 122 21.17 -8.50 2.20
CA GLU A 122 21.65 -7.45 1.29
C GLU A 122 22.35 -7.97 0.02
N LYS A 123 22.68 -9.28 -0.06
CA LYS A 123 23.58 -9.86 -1.08
C LYS A 123 22.91 -10.65 -2.21
N GLU A 124 21.58 -10.74 -2.30
CA GLU A 124 20.93 -11.70 -3.24
C GLU A 124 19.97 -11.11 -4.30
N GLU A 125 19.72 -11.95 -5.31
CA GLU A 125 19.12 -11.65 -6.62
C GLU A 125 17.60 -11.43 -6.61
N ARG A 126 16.90 -11.94 -5.58
CA ARG A 126 15.43 -11.94 -5.50
C ARG A 126 14.93 -10.88 -4.52
N ILE A 127 14.22 -9.88 -5.04
CA ILE A 127 13.69 -8.74 -4.29
C ILE A 127 12.23 -8.97 -3.90
N ILE A 128 11.44 -9.58 -4.77
CA ILE A 128 10.03 -9.92 -4.49
C ILE A 128 9.92 -11.35 -3.95
N PRO A 129 9.31 -11.55 -2.75
CA PRO A 129 9.10 -12.88 -2.17
C PRO A 129 8.37 -13.84 -3.10
N LYS A 130 8.79 -15.11 -3.10
CA LYS A 130 8.23 -16.15 -3.97
C LYS A 130 6.71 -16.33 -3.84
N ILE A 131 6.16 -16.09 -2.65
CA ILE A 131 4.72 -16.15 -2.38
C ILE A 131 3.89 -15.14 -3.20
N PHE A 132 4.52 -14.12 -3.79
CA PHE A 132 3.85 -13.20 -4.70
C PHE A 132 3.99 -13.60 -6.17
N THR A 133 4.92 -14.50 -6.51
CA THR A 133 5.20 -14.92 -7.89
C THR A 133 4.72 -16.34 -8.19
N ASP A 134 4.55 -17.18 -7.17
CA ASP A 134 4.01 -18.54 -7.31
C ASP A 134 2.52 -18.49 -7.66
N LYS A 135 2.14 -19.05 -8.81
CA LYS A 135 0.73 -19.11 -9.27
C LYS A 135 -0.18 -19.99 -8.40
N LYS A 136 0.42 -20.96 -7.70
CA LYS A 136 -0.30 -21.97 -6.91
C LYS A 136 0.23 -21.98 -5.48
N TYR A 137 -0.66 -22.25 -4.54
CA TYR A 137 -0.29 -22.44 -3.13
C TYR A 137 -0.77 -23.81 -2.63
N LYS A 138 0.11 -24.58 -1.99
CA LYS A 138 -0.22 -25.86 -1.36
C LYS A 138 -0.34 -25.69 0.15
N PHE A 139 -1.52 -25.95 0.69
CA PHE A 139 -1.78 -25.93 2.13
C PHE A 139 -1.02 -27.05 2.87
N SER A 140 -0.73 -26.84 4.16
CA SER A 140 -0.22 -27.94 5.00
C SER A 140 -1.26 -29.05 5.15
N ALA A 141 -0.82 -30.23 5.64
CA ALA A 141 -1.73 -31.32 5.96
C ALA A 141 -2.80 -30.92 6.99
N ALA A 142 -2.48 -30.01 7.92
CA ALA A 142 -3.44 -29.48 8.89
C ALA A 142 -4.56 -28.66 8.24
N PHE A 143 -4.29 -28.07 7.06
CA PHE A 143 -5.26 -27.39 6.20
C PHE A 143 -5.74 -28.29 5.03
N GLY A 144 -5.65 -29.62 5.19
CA GLY A 144 -6.13 -30.60 4.22
C GLY A 144 -5.20 -30.87 3.03
N GLY A 145 -4.01 -30.25 2.98
CA GLY A 145 -2.96 -30.59 2.00
C GLY A 145 -3.25 -30.26 0.53
N HIS A 146 -4.36 -29.57 0.27
CA HIS A 146 -4.85 -29.28 -1.07
C HIS A 146 -4.13 -28.05 -1.68
N THR A 147 -4.21 -27.93 -3.01
CA THR A 147 -3.58 -26.85 -3.77
C THR A 147 -4.64 -25.93 -4.35
N ILE A 148 -4.44 -24.62 -4.25
CA ILE A 148 -5.32 -23.58 -4.83
C ILE A 148 -4.54 -22.65 -5.75
N ASP A 149 -5.26 -21.83 -6.53
CA ASP A 149 -4.69 -20.60 -7.08
C ASP A 149 -4.26 -19.69 -5.94
N ASN A 150 -3.05 -19.17 -6.01
CA ASN A 150 -2.51 -18.33 -4.95
C ASN A 150 -3.19 -16.94 -4.99
N PRO A 151 -3.96 -16.55 -3.94
CA PRO A 151 -4.65 -15.27 -3.92
C PRO A 151 -3.69 -14.08 -3.81
N LEU A 152 -2.41 -14.29 -3.50
CA LEU A 152 -1.40 -13.22 -3.46
C LEU A 152 -0.65 -13.03 -4.79
N TYR A 153 -0.82 -13.95 -5.75
CA TYR A 153 -0.21 -13.85 -7.07
C TYR A 153 -0.86 -12.74 -7.91
N SER A 154 -2.19 -12.77 -8.01
CA SER A 154 -2.99 -11.73 -8.67
C SER A 154 -4.42 -11.78 -8.17
N TYR A 155 -5.16 -10.68 -8.36
CA TYR A 155 -6.58 -10.62 -8.04
C TYR A 155 -7.42 -10.72 -9.32
N LYS A 156 -8.45 -11.57 -9.30
CA LYS A 156 -9.46 -11.65 -10.35
C LYS A 156 -10.68 -10.83 -9.96
N PHE A 157 -11.02 -9.84 -10.77
CA PHE A 157 -12.13 -8.92 -10.53
C PHE A 157 -13.47 -9.67 -10.50
N VAL A 158 -14.18 -9.58 -9.37
CA VAL A 158 -15.55 -10.11 -9.22
C VAL A 158 -16.60 -9.21 -9.87
N LYS A 159 -16.23 -7.98 -10.24
CA LYS A 159 -17.08 -7.02 -10.94
C LYS A 159 -16.20 -6.04 -11.72
N GLY A 160 -16.62 -5.69 -12.93
CA GLY A 160 -15.96 -4.65 -13.72
C GLY A 160 -16.42 -3.24 -13.38
N PHE A 161 -15.65 -2.24 -13.79
CA PHE A 161 -16.03 -0.84 -13.81
C PHE A 161 -15.52 -0.15 -15.08
N LYS A 162 -16.11 1.01 -15.40
CA LYS A 162 -15.65 1.87 -16.49
C LYS A 162 -15.00 3.11 -15.91
N ASP A 163 -13.84 3.49 -16.44
CA ASP A 163 -13.35 4.83 -16.21
C ASP A 163 -14.20 5.82 -17.03
N ARG A 164 -14.63 6.90 -16.39
CA ARG A 164 -15.45 7.94 -17.02
C ARG A 164 -14.71 9.28 -17.09
N LEU A 165 -13.45 9.30 -16.68
CA LEU A 165 -12.60 10.48 -16.68
C LEU A 165 -11.62 10.42 -17.84
N SER A 166 -11.52 11.53 -18.59
CA SER A 166 -10.44 11.73 -19.56
C SER A 166 -9.33 12.56 -18.89
N ARG A 167 -8.68 12.00 -17.86
CA ARG A 167 -7.61 12.71 -17.12
C ARG A 167 -6.27 12.72 -17.88
N SER A 168 -5.97 11.67 -18.61
CA SER A 168 -4.68 11.48 -19.30
C SER A 168 -4.83 10.85 -20.70
N GLY A 169 -6.06 10.74 -21.21
CA GLY A 169 -6.36 9.98 -22.43
C GLY A 169 -6.21 8.46 -22.26
N VAL A 170 -5.96 7.98 -21.03
CA VAL A 170 -5.90 6.56 -20.66
C VAL A 170 -7.19 6.17 -19.96
N ASP A 171 -7.75 5.02 -20.33
CA ASP A 171 -8.94 4.43 -19.71
C ASP A 171 -8.51 3.31 -18.76
N TYR A 172 -8.59 3.58 -17.46
CA TYR A 172 -8.25 2.62 -16.40
C TYR A 172 -9.39 1.64 -16.08
N GLY A 173 -10.48 1.65 -16.85
CA GLY A 173 -11.58 0.71 -16.73
C GLY A 173 -11.12 -0.73 -16.80
N LYS A 174 -11.73 -1.59 -15.97
CA LYS A 174 -11.43 -3.02 -15.91
C LYS A 174 -12.71 -3.83 -16.10
N PRO A 175 -12.76 -4.81 -17.01
CA PRO A 175 -13.91 -5.69 -17.15
C PRO A 175 -14.00 -6.68 -15.97
N GLU A 176 -15.17 -7.27 -15.80
CA GLU A 176 -15.32 -8.41 -14.88
C GLU A 176 -14.42 -9.57 -15.32
N GLY A 177 -13.80 -10.24 -14.36
CA GLY A 177 -12.88 -11.34 -14.65
C GLY A 177 -11.46 -10.91 -15.07
N TYR A 178 -11.19 -9.62 -15.23
CA TYR A 178 -9.82 -9.09 -15.35
C TYR A 178 -8.94 -9.60 -14.20
N LYS A 179 -7.69 -9.94 -14.49
CA LYS A 179 -6.70 -10.31 -13.49
C LYS A 179 -5.62 -9.25 -13.42
N THR A 180 -5.30 -8.78 -12.22
CA THR A 180 -4.20 -7.82 -12.04
C THR A 180 -2.89 -8.39 -12.55
N VAL A 181 -2.06 -7.53 -13.11
CA VAL A 181 -0.75 -7.89 -13.64
C VAL A 181 0.33 -6.93 -13.13
N ARG A 182 1.55 -7.43 -13.11
CA ARG A 182 2.77 -6.71 -12.74
C ARG A 182 3.71 -6.67 -13.93
N TYR A 183 4.80 -5.92 -13.81
CA TYR A 183 5.88 -5.99 -14.78
C TYR A 183 6.31 -7.45 -15.05
N PRO A 184 6.53 -7.84 -16.31
CA PRO A 184 6.57 -7.02 -17.52
C PRO A 184 5.24 -6.92 -18.28
N TYR A 185 4.12 -7.39 -17.73
CA TYR A 185 2.82 -7.36 -18.43
C TYR A 185 2.14 -5.99 -18.41
N SER A 186 1.11 -5.86 -19.25
CA SER A 186 0.24 -4.68 -19.34
C SER A 186 -1.18 -4.96 -18.89
N GLY A 187 -1.73 -4.06 -18.08
CA GLY A 187 -3.09 -4.09 -17.53
C GLY A 187 -4.00 -2.97 -18.07
N LEU A 188 -3.57 -2.20 -19.07
CA LEU A 188 -4.39 -1.16 -19.70
C LEU A 188 -5.32 -1.79 -20.74
N VAL A 189 -6.52 -2.14 -20.29
CA VAL A 189 -7.53 -2.85 -21.08
C VAL A 189 -8.73 -1.97 -21.44
N GLY A 190 -8.58 -0.65 -21.29
CA GLY A 190 -9.51 0.32 -21.84
C GLY A 190 -9.52 0.26 -23.37
N SER A 191 -10.62 0.70 -23.97
CA SER A 191 -10.89 0.54 -25.40
C SER A 191 -9.81 1.10 -26.34
N SER A 192 -9.10 2.16 -25.92
CA SER A 192 -7.96 2.75 -26.64
C SER A 192 -6.67 1.95 -26.58
N ASP A 193 -6.49 1.13 -25.54
CA ASP A 193 -5.22 0.51 -25.17
C ASP A 193 -5.23 -1.02 -25.31
N GLU A 194 -6.42 -1.63 -25.30
CA GLU A 194 -6.63 -3.08 -25.34
C GLU A 194 -5.82 -3.76 -26.44
N ARG A 195 -5.80 -3.21 -27.66
CA ARG A 195 -5.03 -3.77 -28.78
C ARG A 195 -3.52 -3.79 -28.49
N ARG A 196 -2.98 -2.69 -27.94
CA ARG A 196 -1.54 -2.59 -27.62
C ARG A 196 -1.18 -3.54 -26.48
N THR A 197 -2.02 -3.58 -25.45
CA THR A 197 -1.90 -4.50 -24.32
C THR A 197 -1.91 -5.96 -24.76
N ASN A 198 -2.80 -6.34 -25.67
CA ASN A 198 -2.89 -7.72 -26.17
C ASN A 198 -1.63 -8.11 -26.94
N VAL A 199 -1.14 -7.26 -27.86
CA VAL A 199 0.10 -7.54 -28.62
C VAL A 199 1.31 -7.67 -27.69
N HIS A 200 1.43 -6.78 -26.70
CA HIS A 200 2.50 -6.83 -25.70
C HIS A 200 2.45 -8.10 -24.87
N ASN A 201 1.28 -8.43 -24.31
CA ASN A 201 1.11 -9.60 -23.46
C ASN A 201 1.26 -10.91 -24.26
N GLU A 202 0.84 -10.97 -25.53
CA GLU A 202 1.09 -12.11 -26.42
C GLU A 202 2.59 -12.35 -26.66
N TRP A 203 3.40 -11.29 -26.71
CA TRP A 203 4.85 -11.43 -26.76
C TRP A 203 5.41 -11.93 -25.44
N MET A 204 4.96 -11.39 -24.30
CA MET A 204 5.37 -11.84 -22.97
C MET A 204 5.00 -13.31 -22.71
N ASN A 205 3.88 -13.78 -23.22
CA ASN A 205 3.44 -15.19 -23.09
C ASN A 205 4.33 -16.20 -23.83
N ARG A 206 5.35 -15.74 -24.57
CA ARG A 206 6.36 -16.62 -25.20
C ARG A 206 7.47 -17.02 -24.25
N PHE A 207 7.61 -16.32 -23.13
CA PHE A 207 8.58 -16.61 -22.08
C PHE A 207 7.96 -17.56 -21.04
N SER A 208 8.81 -18.33 -20.38
CA SER A 208 8.43 -19.15 -19.23
C SER A 208 8.11 -18.30 -18.01
N ASP A 209 7.41 -18.89 -17.04
CA ASP A 209 7.08 -18.22 -15.77
C ASP A 209 8.32 -17.79 -14.98
N ASP A 210 9.40 -18.57 -15.07
CA ASP A 210 10.67 -18.27 -14.42
C ASP A 210 11.34 -17.06 -15.10
N GLU A 211 11.40 -17.01 -16.43
CA GLU A 211 11.95 -15.87 -17.17
C GLU A 211 11.18 -14.57 -16.89
N ILE A 212 9.85 -14.64 -16.84
CA ILE A 212 9.00 -13.50 -16.46
C ILE A 212 9.30 -13.02 -15.04
N THR A 213 9.47 -13.97 -14.11
CA THR A 213 9.80 -13.66 -12.71
C THR A 213 11.20 -13.08 -12.56
N ASP A 214 12.15 -13.53 -13.38
CA ASP A 214 13.52 -13.02 -13.42
C ASP A 214 13.57 -11.61 -13.98
N LEU A 215 12.77 -11.30 -15.01
CA LEU A 215 12.61 -9.93 -15.50
C LEU A 215 12.09 -9.00 -14.40
N LEU A 216 11.06 -9.40 -13.66
CA LEU A 216 10.55 -8.62 -12.52
C LEU A 216 11.60 -8.41 -11.45
N ASN A 217 12.32 -9.46 -11.05
CA ASN A 217 13.38 -9.32 -10.05
C ASN A 217 14.56 -8.48 -10.55
N LEU A 218 14.91 -8.56 -11.83
CA LEU A 218 15.92 -7.70 -12.44
C LEU A 218 15.49 -6.23 -12.38
N ASN A 219 14.25 -5.91 -12.76
CA ASN A 219 13.74 -4.54 -12.66
C ASN A 219 13.77 -4.05 -11.22
N LEU A 220 13.26 -4.84 -10.27
CA LEU A 220 13.29 -4.48 -8.85
C LEU A 220 14.73 -4.27 -8.35
N ARG A 221 15.69 -5.10 -8.74
CA ARG A 221 17.11 -4.88 -8.39
C ARG A 221 17.61 -3.53 -8.89
N ASN A 222 17.30 -3.18 -10.13
CA ASN A 222 17.71 -1.91 -10.72
C ASN A 222 17.19 -0.71 -9.92
N TRP A 223 15.95 -0.76 -9.44
CA TRP A 223 15.36 0.32 -8.64
C TRP A 223 15.86 0.34 -7.19
N PHE A 224 15.93 -0.82 -6.53
CA PHE A 224 16.21 -0.90 -5.10
C PHE A 224 17.69 -0.73 -4.75
N HIS A 225 18.62 -1.09 -5.65
CA HIS A 225 20.05 -1.03 -5.38
C HIS A 225 20.62 0.39 -5.52
N ASP A 226 21.63 0.72 -4.72
CA ASP A 226 22.19 2.07 -4.51
C ASP A 226 22.87 2.70 -5.76
N ARG A 227 22.82 2.06 -6.92
CA ARG A 227 23.51 2.49 -8.14
C ARG A 227 22.65 2.25 -9.38
N ILE A 228 21.71 3.14 -9.64
CA ILE A 228 21.06 3.18 -10.95
C ILE A 228 22.10 3.74 -11.93
N HIS A 229 22.52 2.92 -12.89
CA HIS A 229 23.43 3.35 -13.95
C HIS A 229 22.78 4.47 -14.76
N GLN A 230 23.32 5.69 -14.65
CA GLN A 230 23.08 6.75 -15.61
C GLN A 230 24.38 7.02 -16.36
N THR A 231 24.25 7.35 -17.65
CA THR A 231 25.37 7.74 -18.51
C THR A 231 26.07 8.98 -17.91
N ALA A 232 27.33 9.18 -18.27
CA ALA A 232 28.25 10.16 -17.66
C ALA A 232 27.75 11.63 -17.62
N SER A 233 26.61 11.95 -18.23
CA SER A 233 26.01 13.28 -18.31
C SER A 233 24.86 13.57 -17.34
N GLN A 234 24.29 12.58 -16.62
CA GLN A 234 23.06 12.78 -15.82
C GLN A 234 23.20 12.65 -14.29
N GLY A 235 24.42 12.43 -13.78
CA GLY A 235 24.63 12.23 -12.33
C GLY A 235 24.12 10.87 -11.85
N ARG A 236 24.45 10.47 -10.62
CA ARG A 236 24.04 9.16 -10.08
C ARG A 236 22.68 9.28 -9.39
N ALA A 237 21.65 8.58 -9.87
CA ALA A 237 20.37 8.47 -9.17
C ALA A 237 20.47 7.48 -8.00
N MET A 238 19.97 7.89 -6.84
CA MET A 238 19.96 7.08 -5.61
C MET A 238 18.88 5.99 -5.69
N GLY A 239 19.26 4.76 -5.31
CA GLY A 239 18.35 3.62 -5.21
C GLY A 239 17.29 3.79 -4.11
N LEU A 240 16.21 3.01 -4.19
CA LEU A 240 15.08 3.12 -3.25
C LEU A 240 15.46 2.78 -1.81
N ARG A 241 16.40 1.84 -1.59
CA ARG A 241 16.86 1.49 -0.23
C ARG A 241 17.52 2.68 0.47
N GLU A 242 18.37 3.40 -0.24
CA GLU A 242 19.00 4.61 0.30
C GLU A 242 17.96 5.71 0.56
N LYS A 243 17.01 5.90 -0.36
CA LYS A 243 15.90 6.85 -0.15
C LYS A 243 15.06 6.50 1.10
N TYR A 244 14.81 5.22 1.38
CA TYR A 244 14.16 4.82 2.64
C TYR A 244 14.99 5.19 3.87
N LYS A 245 16.31 4.95 3.85
CA LYS A 245 17.22 5.35 4.94
C LYS A 245 17.21 6.87 5.14
N MET A 246 17.33 7.64 4.06
CA MET A 246 17.26 9.11 4.11
C MET A 246 15.91 9.60 4.65
N SER A 247 14.80 8.91 4.34
CA SER A 247 13.50 9.30 4.88
C SER A 247 13.40 9.14 6.40
N LEU A 248 14.15 8.20 6.99
CA LEU A 248 14.21 8.07 8.45
C LEU A 248 14.90 9.26 9.12
N GLU A 249 15.69 10.04 8.38
CA GLU A 249 16.40 11.23 8.88
C GLU A 249 15.60 12.53 8.65
N ALA A 250 14.38 12.46 8.09
CA ALA A 250 13.56 13.63 7.84
C ALA A 250 13.23 14.35 9.17
N PRO A 251 13.49 15.68 9.27
CA PRO A 251 13.56 16.37 10.58
C PRO A 251 12.22 16.58 11.27
N ASN A 252 11.10 16.45 10.54
CA ASN A 252 9.76 16.65 11.08
C ASN A 252 8.68 15.89 10.28
N TYR A 253 7.50 15.79 10.92
CA TYR A 253 6.18 15.48 10.37
C TYR A 253 6.03 15.70 8.87
N THR A 254 5.83 16.97 8.58
CA THR A 254 5.38 17.52 7.32
C THR A 254 6.25 17.02 6.17
N VAL A 255 7.57 17.14 6.30
CA VAL A 255 8.52 16.79 5.23
C VAL A 255 8.86 15.30 5.17
N PHE A 256 8.71 14.56 6.28
CA PHE A 256 8.73 13.10 6.25
C PHE A 256 7.57 12.55 5.42
N SER A 257 6.38 13.12 5.62
CA SER A 257 5.12 12.51 5.21
C SER A 257 4.92 12.43 3.70
N ASN A 258 5.32 13.45 2.93
CA ASN A 258 4.92 13.58 1.53
C ASN A 258 5.91 14.35 0.65
N THR A 259 5.80 14.12 -0.65
CA THR A 259 6.66 14.67 -1.69
C THR A 259 6.52 16.18 -1.86
N THR A 260 5.32 16.76 -1.77
CA THR A 260 5.08 18.21 -1.91
C THR A 260 5.80 19.01 -0.81
N SER A 261 5.66 18.59 0.44
CA SER A 261 6.33 19.23 1.57
C SER A 261 7.84 19.08 1.52
N ALA A 262 8.35 17.90 1.15
CA ALA A 262 9.79 17.67 1.02
C ALA A 262 10.40 18.52 -0.11
N ALA A 263 9.70 18.65 -1.25
CA ALA A 263 10.14 19.49 -2.36
C ALA A 263 10.28 20.95 -1.90
N GLN A 264 9.22 21.52 -1.29
CA GLN A 264 9.28 22.89 -0.77
C GLN A 264 10.42 23.08 0.23
N TRP A 265 10.58 22.13 1.17
CA TRP A 265 11.66 22.22 2.16
C TRP A 265 13.05 22.23 1.53
N ASN A 266 13.27 21.41 0.49
CA ASN A 266 14.54 21.37 -0.21
C ASN A 266 14.82 22.65 -0.99
N ASP A 267 13.80 23.27 -1.58
CA ASP A 267 13.93 24.57 -2.25
C ASP A 267 14.33 25.66 -1.25
N ASP A 268 13.63 25.73 -0.11
CA ASP A 268 13.87 26.69 0.97
C ASP A 268 15.25 26.51 1.64
N ASN A 269 15.78 25.28 1.63
CA ASN A 269 17.05 24.93 2.28
C ASN A 269 18.17 24.57 1.28
N SER A 270 18.03 24.98 0.02
CA SER A 270 18.93 24.61 -1.08
C SER A 270 20.42 24.94 -0.83
N THR A 271 20.71 25.93 0.03
CA THR A 271 22.08 26.31 0.40
C THR A 271 22.72 25.44 1.50
N SER A 272 21.95 24.61 2.20
CA SER A 272 22.42 23.79 3.32
C SER A 272 23.14 22.50 2.89
N GLY A 273 22.91 22.06 1.64
CA GLY A 273 23.45 20.81 1.09
C GLY A 273 22.82 19.52 1.63
N ALA A 274 21.93 19.59 2.63
CA ALA A 274 21.27 18.43 3.21
C ALA A 274 19.88 18.23 2.58
N LEU A 275 19.76 17.25 1.67
CA LEU A 275 18.49 16.90 1.02
C LEU A 275 17.58 16.09 1.96
N VAL A 276 16.34 16.53 2.11
CA VAL A 276 15.28 15.77 2.77
C VAL A 276 14.56 14.89 1.75
N VAL A 277 14.34 13.63 2.12
CA VAL A 277 13.56 12.66 1.33
C VAL A 277 12.31 12.28 2.12
N SER A 278 11.12 12.46 1.55
CA SER A 278 9.89 11.96 2.17
C SER A 278 9.78 10.45 2.01
N VAL A 279 9.04 9.77 2.89
CA VAL A 279 8.76 8.32 2.77
C VAL A 279 7.94 7.99 1.52
N GLU A 280 7.15 8.96 1.05
CA GLU A 280 6.35 8.84 -0.17
C GLU A 280 7.25 8.73 -1.43
N SER A 281 8.45 9.30 -1.44
CA SER A 281 9.38 9.23 -2.58
C SER A 281 9.85 7.79 -2.92
N PRO A 282 10.45 7.01 -1.99
CA PRO A 282 10.78 5.62 -2.25
C PRO A 282 9.56 4.71 -2.40
N HIS A 283 8.43 5.03 -1.75
CA HIS A 283 7.14 4.38 -1.98
C HIS A 283 6.72 4.48 -3.46
N ASN A 284 6.71 5.69 -4.03
CA ASN A 284 6.34 5.92 -5.43
C ASN A 284 7.24 5.12 -6.36
N GLY A 285 8.55 5.09 -6.10
CA GLY A 285 9.48 4.27 -6.87
C GLY A 285 9.19 2.77 -6.81
N ALA A 286 8.78 2.25 -5.65
CA ALA A 286 8.44 0.84 -5.50
C ALA A 286 7.16 0.46 -6.29
N HIS A 287 6.16 1.34 -6.30
CA HIS A 287 4.98 1.21 -7.16
C HIS A 287 5.34 1.11 -8.64
N LEU A 288 6.16 2.05 -9.12
CA LEU A 288 6.62 2.08 -10.51
C LEU A 288 7.45 0.84 -10.88
N ALA A 289 8.34 0.39 -10.00
CA ALA A 289 9.18 -0.79 -10.23
C ALA A 289 8.37 -2.09 -10.32
N VAL A 290 7.36 -2.27 -9.46
CA VAL A 290 6.46 -3.43 -9.54
C VAL A 290 5.49 -3.31 -10.73
N GLY A 291 5.07 -2.09 -11.05
CA GLY A 291 4.06 -1.78 -12.05
C GLY A 291 4.52 -1.73 -13.49
N GLY A 292 5.81 -1.49 -13.77
CA GLY A 292 6.36 -1.67 -15.12
C GLY A 292 7.25 -0.58 -15.68
N TYR A 293 7.72 0.33 -14.85
CA TYR A 293 8.72 1.30 -15.22
C TYR A 293 10.11 0.71 -14.98
N ASP A 294 10.96 0.71 -16.02
CA ASP A 294 12.29 0.07 -15.99
C ASP A 294 13.38 0.99 -15.39
N VAL A 295 13.19 2.32 -15.43
CA VAL A 295 14.12 3.32 -14.85
C VAL A 295 13.35 4.59 -14.43
N PRO A 296 13.72 5.29 -13.33
CA PRO A 296 13.27 6.66 -13.09
C PRO A 296 13.53 7.54 -14.33
N ASP A 297 12.54 8.34 -14.74
CA ASP A 297 12.66 9.30 -15.85
C ASP A 297 12.86 8.70 -17.26
N ARG A 298 12.66 7.38 -17.45
CA ARG A 298 12.44 6.79 -18.78
C ARG A 298 10.99 6.36 -18.96
N PRO A 299 10.39 6.57 -20.14
CA PRO A 299 9.02 6.20 -20.40
C PRO A 299 8.93 4.69 -20.62
N SER A 300 8.85 3.90 -19.54
CA SER A 300 8.48 2.48 -19.52
C SER A 300 9.35 1.50 -20.33
N PHE A 301 9.19 0.22 -20.08
CA PHE A 301 9.24 -0.72 -21.21
C PHE A 301 8.00 -0.40 -22.04
N ASP A 302 8.15 -0.01 -23.32
CA ASP A 302 7.01 0.35 -24.18
C ASP A 302 5.96 -0.78 -24.14
N GLY A 303 4.85 -0.52 -23.45
CA GLY A 303 3.76 -1.47 -23.26
C GLY A 303 3.57 -2.06 -21.86
N ALA A 304 4.53 -2.01 -20.92
CA ALA A 304 4.37 -2.62 -19.58
C ALA A 304 3.66 -1.68 -18.58
N ASN A 305 2.34 -1.81 -18.48
CA ASN A 305 1.49 -0.97 -17.64
C ASN A 305 0.69 -1.81 -16.63
N GLY A 306 1.37 -2.47 -15.70
CA GLY A 306 0.76 -3.24 -14.62
C GLY A 306 0.08 -2.35 -13.58
N ASP A 307 -0.87 -2.92 -12.83
CA ASP A 307 -1.78 -2.17 -11.97
C ASP A 307 -1.05 -1.43 -10.83
N MET A 308 0.04 -1.99 -10.29
CA MET A 308 0.83 -1.32 -9.25
C MET A 308 1.48 0.01 -9.68
N GLY A 309 1.57 0.28 -10.98
CA GLY A 309 2.28 1.45 -11.53
C GLY A 309 1.49 2.76 -11.46
N GLU A 310 0.24 2.72 -11.01
CA GLU A 310 -0.68 3.85 -11.08
C GLU A 310 -1.70 3.83 -9.92
N ASN A 311 -2.24 4.99 -9.54
CA ASN A 311 -3.04 5.11 -8.32
C ASN A 311 -4.50 4.66 -8.49
N ASP A 312 -5.04 4.60 -9.70
CA ASP A 312 -6.42 4.24 -10.00
C ASP A 312 -6.69 2.77 -9.63
N THR A 313 -5.77 1.84 -9.93
CA THR A 313 -6.00 0.39 -9.74
C THR A 313 -4.92 -0.36 -8.95
N ALA A 314 -3.82 0.27 -8.51
CA ALA A 314 -2.77 -0.40 -7.72
C ALA A 314 -3.27 -1.22 -6.53
N ALA A 315 -4.26 -0.72 -5.77
CA ALA A 315 -4.75 -1.40 -4.58
C ALA A 315 -5.46 -2.74 -4.85
N PHE A 316 -5.84 -3.01 -6.10
CA PHE A 316 -6.38 -4.30 -6.48
C PHE A 316 -5.30 -5.38 -6.60
N ASP A 317 -4.02 -5.02 -6.76
CA ASP A 317 -2.94 -5.99 -6.69
C ASP A 317 -2.67 -6.37 -5.22
N PRO A 318 -2.69 -7.67 -4.85
CA PRO A 318 -2.41 -8.09 -3.47
C PRO A 318 -1.08 -7.56 -2.90
N VAL A 319 -0.02 -7.39 -3.71
CA VAL A 319 1.31 -6.90 -3.25
C VAL A 319 1.25 -5.49 -2.70
N PHE A 320 0.31 -4.66 -3.16
CA PHE A 320 0.03 -3.31 -2.62
C PHE A 320 0.01 -3.32 -1.09
N TRP A 321 -0.71 -4.28 -0.51
CA TRP A 321 -1.00 -4.31 0.91
C TRP A 321 0.22 -4.65 1.76
N PHE A 322 1.11 -5.49 1.24
CA PHE A 322 2.36 -5.87 1.89
C PHE A 322 3.41 -4.77 1.75
N HIS A 323 3.40 -4.05 0.62
CA HIS A 323 4.18 -2.83 0.42
C HIS A 323 3.74 -1.72 1.39
N HIS A 324 2.44 -1.40 1.47
CA HIS A 324 1.95 -0.37 2.39
C HIS A 324 2.10 -0.77 3.87
N CYS A 325 2.05 -2.06 4.20
CA CYS A 325 2.40 -2.54 5.53
C CYS A 325 3.88 -2.27 5.86
N PHE A 326 4.77 -2.37 4.87
CA PHE A 326 6.17 -1.95 5.02
C PHE A 326 6.33 -0.43 5.14
N ILE A 327 5.59 0.37 4.37
CA ILE A 327 5.59 1.84 4.53
C ILE A 327 5.13 2.23 5.94
N ASP A 328 4.09 1.59 6.46
CA ASP A 328 3.62 1.81 7.82
C ASP A 328 4.69 1.44 8.88
N ARG A 329 5.47 0.39 8.60
CA ARG A 329 6.65 0.02 9.41
C ARG A 329 7.72 1.12 9.38
N VAL A 330 8.04 1.67 8.21
CA VAL A 330 9.01 2.78 8.09
C VAL A 330 8.50 4.01 8.85
N PHE A 331 7.21 4.34 8.73
CA PHE A 331 6.59 5.41 9.49
C PHE A 331 6.68 5.18 11.00
N TRP A 332 6.33 3.98 11.48
CA TRP A 332 6.49 3.62 12.89
C TRP A 332 7.95 3.75 13.38
N LYS A 333 8.92 3.38 12.55
CA LYS A 333 10.35 3.46 12.87
C LYS A 333 10.81 4.90 12.99
N TRP A 334 10.41 5.76 12.04
CA TRP A 334 10.66 7.21 12.09
C TRP A 334 10.04 7.83 13.36
N GLN A 335 8.78 7.50 13.68
CA GLN A 335 8.11 7.97 14.90
C GLN A 335 8.89 7.55 16.15
N SER A 336 9.31 6.28 16.21
CA SER A 336 10.05 5.75 17.36
C SER A 336 11.39 6.46 17.57
N GLN A 337 12.10 6.81 16.49
CA GLN A 337 13.36 7.56 16.57
C GLN A 337 13.11 9.00 17.05
N HIS A 338 12.09 9.67 16.53
CA HIS A 338 11.84 11.10 16.79
C HIS A 338 11.12 11.37 18.11
N ILE A 339 10.30 10.43 18.59
CA ILE A 339 9.68 10.49 19.92
C ILE A 339 10.74 10.30 21.02
N ASN A 340 11.68 9.36 20.83
CA ASN A 340 12.74 9.09 21.81
C ASN A 340 13.81 10.20 21.84
N ALA A 341 14.09 10.85 20.70
CA ALA A 341 15.17 11.85 20.60
C ALA A 341 14.88 13.19 21.31
N LYS A 342 13.61 13.55 21.58
CA LYS A 342 13.28 14.89 22.10
C LYS A 342 12.79 14.94 23.56
N GLY A 343 12.71 13.83 24.28
CA GLY A 343 12.33 13.86 25.71
C GLY A 343 10.96 14.47 26.02
N HIS A 344 10.07 14.61 25.02
CA HIS A 344 8.74 15.18 25.23
C HIS A 344 7.74 14.08 25.62
N ASP A 345 7.04 14.30 26.73
CA ASP A 345 5.79 13.65 27.11
C ASP A 345 4.59 14.06 26.21
N THR A 346 4.84 14.59 25.00
CA THR A 346 3.77 14.88 24.05
C THR A 346 3.41 13.60 23.28
N VAL A 347 2.26 13.06 23.68
CA VAL A 347 1.62 11.82 23.27
C VAL A 347 1.27 11.74 21.76
N ASP A 348 1.56 12.78 20.96
CA ASP A 348 0.92 12.95 19.66
C ASP A 348 1.79 12.60 18.45
N GLY A 349 3.12 12.44 18.57
CA GLY A 349 4.04 11.81 17.58
C GLY A 349 4.03 12.34 16.12
N VAL A 350 3.15 13.27 15.80
CA VAL A 350 2.83 13.83 14.48
C VAL A 350 2.52 15.30 14.72
N ASN A 351 3.37 16.19 14.23
CA ASN A 351 3.11 17.64 14.23
C ASN A 351 3.17 18.12 12.78
N ILE A 352 2.11 18.76 12.32
CA ILE A 352 1.98 19.30 10.96
C ILE A 352 2.26 20.80 11.04
N ILE A 353 3.15 21.29 10.19
CA ILE A 353 3.41 22.73 10.04
C ILE A 353 2.16 23.33 9.36
N PRO A 354 1.41 24.23 10.01
CA PRO A 354 0.20 24.78 9.43
C PRO A 354 0.49 25.51 8.12
N GLU A 355 -0.41 25.36 7.15
CA GLU A 355 -0.41 26.08 5.86
C GLU A 355 0.85 25.84 4.99
N TYR A 356 1.66 24.84 5.34
CA TYR A 356 2.84 24.45 4.57
C TYR A 356 2.41 23.69 3.30
N PRO A 357 3.12 23.80 2.15
CA PRO A 357 2.83 22.99 0.98
C PRO A 357 2.75 21.50 1.31
N GLY A 358 1.70 20.82 0.84
CA GLY A 358 1.30 19.49 1.26
C GLY A 358 0.22 19.49 2.35
N THR A 359 -0.22 20.65 2.85
CA THR A 359 -1.37 20.77 3.77
C THR A 359 -2.64 21.26 3.08
N SER A 360 -2.62 21.53 1.77
CA SER A 360 -3.81 21.91 1.02
C SER A 360 -4.40 20.71 0.29
N PRO A 361 -5.74 20.52 0.30
CA PRO A 361 -6.41 19.49 -0.48
C PRO A 361 -6.24 19.65 -1.97
N VAL A 362 -5.93 20.86 -2.47
CA VAL A 362 -5.67 21.08 -3.90
C VAL A 362 -4.21 20.82 -4.29
N ASP A 363 -3.35 20.44 -3.34
CA ASP A 363 -1.98 20.03 -3.64
C ASP A 363 -1.96 18.69 -4.39
N TYR A 364 -1.01 18.56 -5.32
CA TYR A 364 -0.66 17.34 -6.04
C TYR A 364 -1.80 16.63 -6.78
N GLN A 365 -2.58 15.78 -6.10
CA GLN A 365 -3.65 14.96 -6.69
C GLN A 365 -5.03 15.66 -6.67
N GLY A 366 -5.17 16.72 -5.89
CA GLY A 366 -6.43 17.42 -5.69
C GLY A 366 -7.35 16.79 -4.63
N PRO A 367 -8.53 17.42 -4.39
CA PRO A 367 -9.39 17.07 -3.27
C PRO A 367 -9.98 15.65 -3.39
N THR A 368 -10.17 14.99 -2.26
CA THR A 368 -10.78 13.65 -2.13
C THR A 368 -12.25 13.74 -1.68
N PRO A 369 -13.05 12.67 -1.83
CA PRO A 369 -14.46 12.70 -1.45
C PRO A 369 -14.63 12.99 0.05
N GLY A 370 -15.40 14.04 0.34
CA GLY A 370 -15.66 14.49 1.71
C GLY A 370 -14.69 15.56 2.24
N ILE A 371 -13.69 15.96 1.45
CA ILE A 371 -12.75 17.03 1.79
C ILE A 371 -13.01 18.26 0.91
N ALA A 372 -13.21 19.42 1.53
CA ALA A 372 -13.44 20.66 0.79
C ALA A 372 -12.12 21.27 0.30
N ALA A 373 -12.11 21.80 -0.93
CA ALA A 373 -10.90 22.35 -1.56
C ALA A 373 -10.26 23.56 -0.85
N HIS A 374 -10.98 24.22 0.06
CA HIS A 374 -10.56 25.44 0.75
C HIS A 374 -10.21 25.21 2.23
N GLU A 375 -10.28 23.98 2.72
CA GLU A 375 -9.92 23.64 4.10
C GLU A 375 -8.47 23.20 4.19
N TRP A 376 -7.82 23.44 5.33
CA TRP A 376 -6.48 22.91 5.59
C TRP A 376 -6.54 21.45 6.07
N LEU A 377 -5.63 20.62 5.56
CA LEU A 377 -5.39 19.28 6.05
C LEU A 377 -4.59 19.34 7.36
N THR A 378 -5.16 18.79 8.42
CA THR A 378 -4.60 18.83 9.77
C THR A 378 -4.63 17.45 10.42
N ILE A 379 -4.12 17.36 11.65
CA ILE A 379 -4.17 16.11 12.42
C ILE A 379 -5.61 15.65 12.75
N ASP A 380 -6.58 16.57 12.69
CA ASP A 380 -7.99 16.33 12.97
C ASP A 380 -8.81 16.06 11.72
N THR A 381 -8.21 16.15 10.53
CA THR A 381 -8.92 15.87 9.28
C THR A 381 -9.40 14.42 9.25
N PRO A 382 -10.68 14.17 8.94
CA PRO A 382 -11.22 12.82 8.80
C PRO A 382 -10.48 12.01 7.73
N LEU A 383 -10.04 10.80 8.10
CA LEU A 383 -9.47 9.81 7.20
C LEU A 383 -10.60 8.99 6.59
N TYR A 384 -11.35 9.59 5.68
CA TYR A 384 -12.45 8.91 4.99
C TYR A 384 -11.95 7.65 4.24
N PRO A 385 -12.76 6.59 4.14
CA PRO A 385 -14.09 6.40 4.74
C PRO A 385 -14.05 5.70 6.10
N PHE A 386 -12.89 5.65 6.77
CA PHE A 386 -12.65 4.76 7.91
C PHE A 386 -13.33 5.29 9.19
N LYS A 387 -14.27 4.52 9.73
CA LYS A 387 -14.97 4.83 10.98
C LYS A 387 -14.44 4.01 12.15
N ILE A 388 -14.50 4.61 13.34
CA ILE A 388 -14.23 3.96 14.60
C ILE A 388 -15.42 3.03 14.92
N PRO A 389 -15.19 1.74 15.24
CA PRO A 389 -16.25 0.81 15.59
C PRO A 389 -17.12 1.32 16.75
N GLU A 390 -18.45 1.15 16.65
CA GLU A 390 -19.40 1.60 17.67
C GLU A 390 -19.14 0.97 19.05
N ASN A 391 -18.75 -0.30 19.04
CA ASN A 391 -18.45 -1.07 20.26
C ASN A 391 -17.00 -0.86 20.75
N GLY A 392 -16.33 0.18 20.28
CA GLY A 392 -14.95 0.51 20.63
C GLY A 392 -14.81 1.22 21.98
N TRP A 393 -13.71 0.94 22.68
CA TRP A 393 -13.39 1.49 24.01
C TRP A 393 -13.11 3.01 24.04
N SER A 394 -13.20 3.70 22.90
CA SER A 394 -12.80 5.10 22.75
C SER A 394 -13.90 6.11 23.07
N GLY A 395 -15.17 5.67 23.17
CA GLY A 395 -16.33 6.58 23.28
C GLY A 395 -16.58 7.43 22.03
N ARG A 396 -15.87 7.15 20.91
CA ARG A 396 -15.97 7.85 19.62
C ARG A 396 -16.62 7.00 18.53
N GLY A 397 -17.44 6.02 18.93
CA GLY A 397 -18.13 5.12 18.01
C GLY A 397 -18.84 5.89 16.89
N GLY A 398 -18.66 5.45 15.65
CA GLY A 398 -19.28 6.07 14.47
C GLY A 398 -18.58 7.32 13.92
N GLN A 399 -17.63 7.91 14.66
CA GLN A 399 -16.77 8.99 14.14
C GLN A 399 -15.71 8.44 13.18
N TYR A 400 -15.19 9.31 12.31
CA TYR A 400 -14.08 8.94 11.44
C TYR A 400 -12.76 8.89 12.20
N TRP A 401 -11.86 8.00 11.78
CA TRP A 401 -10.47 8.05 12.18
C TRP A 401 -9.84 9.37 11.74
N THR A 402 -8.87 9.86 12.52
CA THR A 402 -8.08 11.06 12.23
C THR A 402 -6.61 10.71 12.44
N SER A 403 -5.69 11.56 11.99
CA SER A 403 -4.26 11.38 12.24
C SER A 403 -3.89 11.55 13.73
N ARG A 404 -4.84 11.99 14.56
CA ARG A 404 -4.68 12.10 16.01
C ARG A 404 -4.62 10.72 16.67
N VAL A 405 -3.42 10.17 16.74
CA VAL A 405 -3.14 8.98 17.52
C VAL A 405 -2.88 9.40 18.96
N ARG A 406 -3.85 9.21 19.87
CA ARG A 406 -3.52 9.18 21.30
C ARG A 406 -2.66 7.95 21.56
N LEU A 407 -1.33 8.07 21.53
CA LEU A 407 -0.42 7.08 22.11
C LEU A 407 -0.53 7.11 23.64
N SER A 408 -1.73 6.94 24.21
CA SER A 408 -1.84 6.77 25.65
C SER A 408 -1.00 5.55 26.00
N LYS A 409 -0.06 5.71 26.94
CA LYS A 409 0.93 4.72 27.42
C LYS A 409 0.33 3.37 27.86
N SER A 410 -0.95 3.09 27.64
CA SER A 410 -1.60 1.85 28.06
C SER A 410 -2.74 1.27 27.20
N ARG A 411 -3.33 1.94 26.18
CA ARG A 411 -4.72 1.53 25.77
C ARG A 411 -5.16 1.64 24.30
N LEU A 412 -4.26 1.70 23.32
CA LEU A 412 -4.59 1.25 21.96
C LEU A 412 -3.99 -0.15 21.76
N PRO A 413 -4.59 -1.03 20.94
CA PRO A 413 -3.87 -2.19 20.42
C PRO A 413 -2.72 -1.63 19.60
N THR A 414 -1.59 -1.43 20.28
CA THR A 414 -0.33 -1.02 19.70
C THR A 414 0.13 -2.26 18.95
N PHE A 415 -0.23 -2.35 17.68
CA PHE A 415 0.37 -3.30 16.76
C PHE A 415 1.82 -2.83 16.61
N ILE A 416 2.67 -3.28 17.55
CA ILE A 416 4.10 -3.03 17.45
C ILE A 416 4.57 -3.85 16.27
N ILE A 417 5.04 -3.14 15.27
CA ILE A 417 5.80 -3.71 14.17
C ILE A 417 7.22 -3.87 14.71
N HIS A 418 7.70 -5.11 14.85
CA HIS A 418 9.10 -5.40 15.17
C HIS A 418 9.91 -5.53 13.87
#